data_AF-A0AAX6H1R0-F1
#
_entry.id   AF-A0AAX6H1R0-F1
#
_cell.length_a   1.000
_cell.length_b   1.000
_cell.length_c   1.000
_cell.angle_alpha   90.00
_cell.angle_beta   90.00
_cell.angle_gamma   90.00
#
_symmetry.space_group_name_H-M   'P 1'
#
loop_
_entity.id
_entity.type
_entity.pdbx_description
1 polymer ?
#
loop_
_entity_poly.entity_id
_entity_poly.type
_entity_poly.pdbx_seq_one_letter_code
_entity_poly.pdbx_strand_id
1 'polypeptide(L)'
;MTSSWPPCPSPEQHGSRLYSSRPSTAILLPPLPENRSRPSTTLNPHQCVPFLEVELYGDGARVPEMDSIPSPRLLATHIPFHFLPNSVVDSGCRVVYLCRNPKDNFVSFWHFINKVRKNNGGEPLPLEVGFDHFCQGRSPGGPFWDHMLGYWKASLQVGGCNVLFMRYEELMKYPARS
;
A
#
# COMPACT_ATOMS: atom_id res chain seq x y z
N MET A 1 -39.99 32.08 -14.86
CA MET A 1 -38.51 32.15 -14.75
C MET A 1 -38.05 30.90 -14.03
N THR A 2 -37.73 29.85 -14.78
CA THR A 2 -37.24 28.57 -14.27
C THR A 2 -35.73 28.53 -14.46
N SER A 3 -34.95 28.58 -13.38
CA SER A 3 -33.51 28.35 -13.44
C SER A 3 -33.25 26.86 -13.31
N SER A 4 -32.90 26.26 -14.45
CA SER A 4 -32.40 24.90 -14.61
C SER A 4 -31.00 24.78 -14.01
N TRP A 5 -30.79 23.75 -13.18
CA TRP A 5 -29.46 23.28 -12.81
C TRP A 5 -28.81 22.57 -14.01
N PRO A 6 -27.49 22.67 -14.21
CA PRO A 6 -26.82 21.90 -15.25
C PRO A 6 -26.86 20.41 -14.92
N PRO A 7 -26.99 19.53 -15.92
CA PRO A 7 -27.04 18.08 -15.70
C PRO A 7 -25.68 17.56 -15.24
N CYS A 8 -25.72 16.53 -14.39
CA CYS A 8 -24.57 15.75 -13.96
C CYS A 8 -23.81 15.20 -15.19
N PRO A 9 -22.49 15.32 -15.29
CA PRO A 9 -21.76 14.68 -16.39
C PRO A 9 -21.87 13.16 -16.27
N SER A 10 -22.13 12.51 -17.41
CA SER A 10 -22.21 11.06 -17.55
C SER A 10 -20.90 10.35 -17.17
N PRO A 11 -20.98 9.13 -16.61
CA PRO A 11 -19.80 8.40 -16.14
C PRO A 11 -19.12 7.69 -17.31
N GLU A 12 -18.38 8.42 -18.13
CA GLU A 12 -17.40 7.81 -19.03
C GLU A 12 -16.06 8.56 -18.94
N GLN A 13 -15.00 7.77 -18.80
CA GLN A 13 -13.58 8.16 -18.86
C GLN A 13 -12.93 8.73 -17.60
N HIS A 14 -13.10 8.06 -16.46
CA HIS A 14 -12.06 8.02 -15.44
C HIS A 14 -11.62 6.58 -15.20
N GLY A 15 -10.34 6.31 -15.48
CA GLY A 15 -9.68 5.03 -15.33
C GLY A 15 -9.98 4.42 -13.96
N SER A 16 -10.91 3.49 -13.94
CA SER A 16 -11.46 2.91 -12.73
C SER A 16 -10.80 1.55 -12.49
N ARG A 17 -10.37 1.37 -11.23
CA ARG A 17 -9.91 0.11 -10.60
C ARG A 17 -8.44 -0.31 -10.76
N LEU A 18 -7.48 0.61 -10.62
CA LEU A 18 -6.06 0.23 -10.51
C LEU A 18 -5.45 0.30 -9.10
N TYR A 19 -6.23 0.72 -8.09
CA TYR A 19 -5.71 0.82 -6.71
C TYR A 19 -5.87 -0.47 -5.87
N SER A 20 -6.61 -1.47 -6.34
CA SER A 20 -6.97 -2.65 -5.53
C SER A 20 -6.09 -3.88 -5.75
N SER A 21 -5.01 -3.75 -6.53
CA SER A 21 -4.25 -4.90 -7.06
C SER A 21 -2.94 -5.22 -6.33
N ARG A 22 -2.55 -4.47 -5.29
CA ARG A 22 -1.26 -4.66 -4.61
C ARG A 22 -1.41 -5.43 -3.29
N PRO A 23 -0.41 -6.24 -2.92
CA PRO A 23 -0.43 -6.99 -1.67
C PRO A 23 -0.38 -6.06 -0.46
N SER A 24 -0.67 -6.60 0.72
CA SER A 24 -0.66 -5.88 2.00
C SER A 24 0.41 -4.79 2.07
N THR A 25 -0.03 -3.55 2.22
CA THR A 25 0.81 -2.36 2.31
C THR A 25 0.86 -1.91 3.77
N ALA A 26 2.06 -1.61 4.25
CA ALA A 26 2.24 -0.82 5.45
C ALA A 26 2.42 0.65 5.07
N ILE A 27 1.75 1.55 5.79
CA ILE A 27 1.88 2.99 5.65
C ILE A 27 2.61 3.52 6.89
N LEU A 28 3.72 4.20 6.68
CA LEU A 28 4.53 4.82 7.73
C LEU A 28 4.11 6.29 7.87
N LEU A 29 3.71 6.65 9.09
CA LEU A 29 3.25 7.98 9.49
C LEU A 29 4.20 8.53 10.56
N PRO A 30 4.61 9.80 10.49
CA PRO A 30 5.32 10.45 11.58
C PRO A 30 4.31 10.90 12.65
N PRO A 31 4.75 11.50 13.77
CA PRO A 31 3.86 12.18 14.71
C PRO A 31 3.00 13.26 13.99
N LEU A 32 1.72 13.44 14.36
CA LEU A 32 0.84 14.42 13.70
C LEU A 32 1.22 15.86 14.09
N PRO A 33 1.40 16.78 13.13
CA PRO A 33 1.28 18.21 13.39
C PRO A 33 -0.19 18.66 13.44
N GLU A 34 -0.47 19.73 14.19
CA GLU A 34 -1.83 20.23 14.48
C GLU A 34 -2.56 20.85 13.28
N ASN A 35 -1.88 21.15 12.16
CA ASN A 35 -2.48 21.86 11.04
C ASN A 35 -2.38 21.05 9.73
N ARG A 36 -3.53 20.71 9.12
CA ARG A 36 -3.63 19.92 7.88
C ARG A 36 -4.05 20.79 6.71
N SER A 37 -3.16 20.97 5.72
CA SER A 37 -3.56 21.36 4.37
C SER A 37 -4.06 20.12 3.59
N ARG A 38 -5.11 20.28 2.77
CA ARG A 38 -5.67 19.19 1.97
C ARG A 38 -4.73 18.89 0.79
N PRO A 39 -4.37 17.62 0.54
CA PRO A 39 -3.62 17.25 -0.66
C PRO A 39 -4.39 17.62 -1.92
N SER A 40 -3.68 18.09 -2.96
CA SER A 40 -4.27 18.37 -4.27
C SER A 40 -4.82 17.07 -4.89
N THR A 41 -6.07 17.08 -5.34
CA THR A 41 -6.76 15.92 -5.94
C THR A 41 -6.32 15.58 -7.37
N THR A 42 -5.30 16.26 -7.90
CA THR A 42 -4.81 16.09 -9.28
C THR A 42 -3.74 15.02 -9.45
N LEU A 43 -3.07 14.62 -8.37
CA LEU A 43 -1.96 13.63 -8.43
C LEU A 43 -2.48 12.20 -8.23
N ASN A 44 -1.75 11.24 -8.80
CA ASN A 44 -1.97 9.84 -8.46
C ASN A 44 -1.60 9.62 -6.98
N PRO A 45 -2.41 8.91 -6.15
CA PRO A 45 -2.09 8.58 -4.77
C PRO A 45 -0.70 7.95 -4.57
N HIS A 46 -0.20 7.17 -5.54
CA HIS A 46 1.16 6.61 -5.48
C HIS A 46 2.28 7.63 -5.67
N GLN A 47 1.98 8.81 -6.20
CA GLN A 47 2.90 9.96 -6.22
C GLN A 47 2.83 10.77 -4.93
N CYS A 48 1.69 10.72 -4.23
CA CYS A 48 1.52 11.37 -2.93
C CYS A 48 2.14 10.56 -1.78
N VAL A 49 2.17 9.23 -1.92
CA VAL A 49 2.70 8.29 -0.93
C VAL A 49 3.70 7.36 -1.62
N PRO A 50 4.98 7.75 -1.70
CA PRO A 50 5.98 6.95 -2.40
C PRO A 50 6.28 5.64 -1.64
N PHE A 51 6.66 4.61 -2.40
CA PHE A 51 7.04 3.31 -1.85
C PHE A 51 8.53 3.28 -1.55
N LEU A 52 8.89 2.91 -0.32
CA LEU A 52 10.27 2.85 0.16
C LEU A 52 11.16 2.01 -0.75
N GLU A 53 10.70 0.82 -1.14
CA GLU A 53 11.45 -0.10 -1.99
C GLU A 53 11.62 0.39 -3.44
N VAL A 54 10.71 1.23 -3.94
CA VAL A 54 10.80 1.77 -5.31
C VAL A 54 11.73 2.97 -5.34
N GLU A 55 11.65 3.85 -4.33
CA GLU A 55 12.52 5.02 -4.22
C GLU A 55 13.96 4.63 -3.89
N LEU A 56 14.18 3.61 -3.04
CA LEU A 56 15.53 3.19 -2.65
C LEU A 56 16.19 2.23 -3.64
N TYR A 57 15.43 1.35 -4.30
CA TYR A 57 15.99 0.24 -5.10
C TYR A 57 15.51 0.18 -6.56
N GLY A 58 14.80 1.20 -7.07
CA GLY A 58 14.38 1.27 -8.47
C GLY A 58 15.52 1.64 -9.44
N ASP A 59 15.36 1.29 -10.73
CA ASP A 59 16.33 1.49 -11.84
C ASP A 59 16.75 2.96 -12.13
N GLY A 60 16.30 3.90 -11.31
CA GLY A 60 16.68 5.30 -11.35
C GLY A 60 17.04 5.84 -9.97
N ALA A 61 17.66 5.01 -9.11
CA ALA A 61 18.06 5.30 -7.73
C ALA A 61 18.87 6.61 -7.60
N ARG A 62 18.19 7.73 -7.74
CA ARG A 62 18.37 8.85 -6.83
C ARG A 62 17.87 8.24 -5.54
N VAL A 63 18.74 8.00 -4.56
CA VAL A 63 18.25 8.12 -3.19
C VAL A 63 17.64 9.51 -3.18
N PRO A 64 16.30 9.70 -3.25
CA PRO A 64 15.78 11.03 -3.04
C PRO A 64 16.32 11.32 -1.65
N GLU A 65 17.11 12.39 -1.51
CA GLU A 65 17.60 12.80 -0.21
C GLU A 65 16.37 12.76 0.69
N MET A 66 16.26 11.78 1.61
CA MET A 66 14.99 11.51 2.29
C MET A 66 14.54 12.76 3.07
N ASP A 67 15.50 13.66 3.28
CA ASP A 67 15.43 14.98 3.88
C ASP A 67 14.82 16.06 2.94
N SER A 68 14.81 15.84 1.62
CA SER A 68 14.10 16.67 0.64
C SER A 68 12.57 16.50 0.70
N ILE A 69 12.07 15.39 1.27
CA ILE A 69 10.64 15.20 1.48
C ILE A 69 10.26 15.95 2.77
N PRO A 70 9.43 17.01 2.69
CA PRO A 70 9.09 17.81 3.86
C PRO A 70 8.35 16.97 4.90
N SER A 71 8.69 17.16 6.17
CA SER A 71 7.97 16.53 7.27
C SER A 71 6.62 17.24 7.50
N PRO A 72 5.53 16.50 7.80
CA PRO A 72 5.45 15.05 8.04
C PRO A 72 5.54 14.18 6.75
N ARG A 73 6.41 13.16 6.76
CA ARG A 73 6.63 12.21 5.64
C ARG A 73 5.66 11.03 5.69
N LEU A 74 4.83 10.88 4.65
CA LEU A 74 3.94 9.72 4.47
C LEU A 74 4.56 8.75 3.46
N LEU A 75 4.93 7.55 3.91
CA LEU A 75 5.58 6.54 3.05
C LEU A 75 4.78 5.24 3.04
N ALA A 76 4.89 4.47 1.96
CA ALA A 76 4.33 3.12 1.85
C ALA A 76 5.45 2.09 1.71
N THR A 77 5.19 0.84 2.12
CA THR A 77 6.10 -0.27 1.88
C THR A 77 5.41 -1.63 1.87
N HIS A 78 5.98 -2.56 1.11
CA HIS A 78 5.67 -4.00 1.12
C HIS A 78 6.77 -4.83 1.82
N ILE A 79 7.69 -4.20 2.55
CA ILE A 79 8.78 -4.87 3.27
C ILE A 79 8.21 -5.53 4.53
N PRO A 80 8.54 -6.81 4.85
CA PRO A 80 8.15 -7.43 6.10
C PRO A 80 8.64 -6.65 7.33
N PHE A 81 7.85 -6.63 8.41
CA PHE A 81 8.15 -5.82 9.60
C PHE A 81 9.58 -5.97 10.15
N HIS A 82 10.11 -7.19 10.19
CA HIS A 82 11.44 -7.48 10.72
C HIS A 82 12.61 -7.04 9.82
N PHE A 83 12.32 -6.63 8.59
CA PHE A 83 13.29 -6.04 7.66
C PHE A 83 13.18 -4.50 7.59
N LEU A 84 12.26 -3.89 8.33
CA LEU A 84 12.21 -2.43 8.42
C LEU A 84 13.46 -1.89 9.13
N PRO A 85 13.97 -0.71 8.75
CA PRO A 85 15.08 -0.08 9.45
C PRO A 85 14.75 0.14 10.93
N ASN A 86 15.73 -0.07 11.82
CA ASN A 86 15.58 0.19 13.26
C ASN A 86 15.12 1.63 13.53
N SER A 87 15.49 2.59 12.67
CA SER A 87 15.01 3.97 12.77
C SER A 87 13.50 4.11 12.71
N VAL A 88 12.77 3.22 12.01
CA VAL A 88 11.30 3.20 12.01
C VAL A 88 10.76 2.77 13.36
N VAL A 89 11.42 1.78 13.99
CA VAL A 89 11.04 1.27 15.31
C VAL A 89 11.35 2.29 16.40
N ASP A 90 12.52 2.93 16.33
CA ASP A 90 13.06 3.79 17.38
C ASP A 90 12.52 5.24 17.33
N SER A 91 12.08 5.72 16.17
CA SER A 91 11.68 7.14 15.97
C SER A 91 10.28 7.50 16.48
N GLY A 92 9.54 6.54 17.05
CA GLY A 92 8.12 6.74 17.37
C GLY A 92 7.23 6.85 16.13
N CYS A 93 7.72 6.41 14.97
CA CYS A 93 6.93 6.28 13.76
C CYS A 93 5.70 5.40 14.03
N ARG A 94 4.57 5.78 13.43
CA ARG A 94 3.32 5.03 13.48
C ARG A 94 3.19 4.25 12.19
N VAL A 95 2.87 2.98 12.30
CA VAL A 95 2.73 2.07 11.17
C VAL A 95 1.27 1.70 11.06
N VAL A 96 0.69 1.82 9.87
CA VAL A 96 -0.65 1.34 9.58
C VAL A 96 -0.52 0.15 8.63
N TYR A 97 -0.83 -1.04 9.11
CA TYR A 97 -0.77 -2.26 8.30
C TYR A 97 -2.17 -2.63 7.80
N LEU A 98 -2.31 -2.80 6.48
CA LEU A 98 -3.57 -3.23 5.87
C LEU A 98 -3.50 -4.71 5.47
N CYS A 99 -4.15 -5.55 6.27
CA CYS A 99 -4.34 -6.97 5.97
C CYS A 99 -5.56 -7.17 5.07
N ARG A 100 -5.48 -8.11 4.13
CA ARG A 100 -6.60 -8.54 3.29
C ARG A 100 -6.74 -10.05 3.36
N ASN A 101 -7.93 -10.58 3.07
CA ASN A 101 -8.14 -12.01 2.92
C ASN A 101 -7.08 -12.60 1.96
N PRO A 102 -6.40 -13.71 2.32
CA PRO A 102 -5.32 -14.28 1.51
C PRO A 102 -5.77 -14.65 0.09
N LYS A 103 -7.02 -15.11 -0.09
CA LYS A 103 -7.55 -15.48 -1.40
C LYS A 103 -7.73 -14.25 -2.29
N ASP A 104 -8.32 -13.20 -1.73
CA ASP A 104 -8.52 -11.94 -2.45
C ASP A 104 -7.20 -11.22 -2.74
N ASN A 105 -6.25 -11.31 -1.80
CA ASN A 105 -4.89 -10.81 -1.98
C ASN A 105 -4.18 -11.55 -3.13
N PHE A 106 -4.23 -12.88 -3.14
CA PHE A 106 -3.63 -13.67 -4.22
C PHE A 106 -4.20 -13.31 -5.60
N VAL A 107 -5.52 -13.28 -5.76
CA VAL A 107 -6.16 -12.95 -7.05
C VAL A 107 -5.75 -11.55 -7.53
N SER A 108 -5.78 -10.59 -6.61
CA SER A 108 -5.31 -9.22 -6.82
C SER A 108 -3.85 -9.17 -7.30
N PHE A 109 -2.95 -9.86 -6.59
CA PHE A 109 -1.54 -9.94 -6.91
C PHE A 109 -1.29 -10.64 -8.27
N TRP A 110 -2.00 -11.72 -8.56
CA TRP A 110 -1.91 -12.44 -9.82
C TRP A 110 -2.27 -11.57 -11.03
N HIS A 111 -3.34 -10.78 -10.93
CA HIS A 111 -3.69 -9.81 -11.96
C HIS A 111 -2.61 -8.71 -12.12
N PHE A 112 -2.08 -8.21 -11.00
CA PHE A 112 -1.02 -7.20 -11.02
C PHE A 112 0.24 -7.71 -11.72
N ILE A 113 0.74 -8.89 -11.34
CA ILE A 113 1.98 -9.42 -11.91
C ILE A 113 1.84 -9.76 -13.39
N ASN A 114 0.67 -10.26 -13.82
CA ASN A 114 0.41 -10.54 -15.24
C ASN A 114 0.29 -9.27 -16.07
N LYS A 115 -0.22 -8.18 -15.50
CA LYS A 115 -0.17 -6.86 -16.16
C LYS A 115 1.27 -6.37 -16.33
N VAL A 116 2.11 -6.52 -15.31
CA VAL A 116 3.53 -6.15 -15.36
C VAL A 116 4.28 -7.00 -16.41
N ARG A 117 4.09 -8.32 -16.39
CA ARG A 117 4.68 -9.25 -17.38
C ARG A 117 4.31 -8.87 -18.81
N LYS A 118 3.02 -8.64 -19.06
CA LYS A 118 2.52 -8.21 -20.37
C LYS A 118 3.20 -6.92 -20.84
N ASN A 119 3.32 -5.93 -19.96
CA ASN A 119 3.97 -4.65 -20.28
C ASN A 119 5.47 -4.81 -20.58
N ASN A 120 6.12 -5.82 -20.01
CA ASN A 120 7.53 -6.12 -20.21
C ASN A 120 7.77 -7.18 -21.30
N GLY A 121 6.75 -7.52 -22.11
CA GLY A 121 6.86 -8.50 -23.19
C GLY A 121 6.97 -9.96 -22.74
N GLY A 122 6.65 -10.26 -21.49
CA GLY A 122 6.66 -11.61 -20.94
C GLY A 122 5.29 -12.30 -21.01
N GLU A 123 5.32 -13.63 -21.01
CA GLU A 123 4.11 -14.45 -21.01
C GLU A 123 3.35 -14.40 -19.66
N PRO A 124 2.01 -14.46 -19.68
CA PRO A 124 1.20 -14.54 -18.46
C PRO A 124 1.59 -15.74 -17.60
N LEU A 125 1.62 -15.54 -16.28
CA LEU A 125 1.72 -16.60 -15.29
C LEU A 125 0.38 -17.36 -15.21
N PRO A 126 0.34 -18.67 -15.45
CA PRO A 126 -0.86 -19.47 -15.23
C PRO A 126 -1.34 -19.36 -13.77
N LEU A 127 -2.66 -19.42 -13.55
CA LEU A 127 -3.26 -19.19 -12.25
C LEU A 127 -2.78 -20.21 -11.22
N GLU A 128 -2.77 -21.48 -11.60
CA GLU A 128 -2.42 -22.63 -10.75
C GLU A 128 -0.95 -22.55 -10.31
N VAL A 129 -0.06 -22.19 -11.23
CA VAL A 129 1.37 -22.00 -10.95
C VAL A 129 1.57 -20.79 -10.02
N GLY A 130 0.88 -19.70 -10.29
CA GLY A 130 0.92 -18.52 -9.42
C GLY A 130 0.39 -18.82 -8.02
N PHE A 131 -0.67 -19.61 -7.91
CA PHE A 131 -1.25 -20.01 -6.64
C PHE A 131 -0.32 -20.91 -5.84
N ASP A 132 0.29 -21.91 -6.49
CA ASP A 132 1.29 -22.78 -5.87
C ASP A 132 2.48 -21.98 -5.33
N HIS A 133 3.02 -21.05 -6.14
CA HIS A 133 4.07 -20.14 -5.69
C HIS A 133 3.64 -19.31 -4.47
N PHE A 134 2.43 -18.74 -4.48
CA PHE A 134 1.92 -17.97 -3.36
C PHE A 134 1.80 -18.82 -2.08
N CYS A 135 1.27 -20.04 -2.18
CA CYS A 135 1.14 -20.97 -1.06
C CYS A 135 2.50 -21.39 -0.50
N GLN A 136 3.51 -21.56 -1.36
CA GLN A 136 4.89 -21.87 -0.97
C GLN A 136 5.67 -20.64 -0.48
N GLY A 137 5.04 -19.45 -0.45
CA GLY A 137 5.69 -18.19 -0.07
C GLY A 137 6.67 -17.63 -1.11
N ARG A 138 6.70 -18.20 -2.31
CA ARG A 138 7.56 -17.79 -3.44
C ARG A 138 6.91 -16.64 -4.23
N SER A 139 6.60 -15.56 -3.53
CA SER A 139 6.04 -14.33 -4.12
C SER A 139 6.75 -13.09 -3.57
N PRO A 140 6.82 -11.97 -4.32
CA PRO A 140 7.20 -10.67 -3.78
C PRO A 140 6.43 -10.35 -2.49
N GLY A 141 7.16 -9.98 -1.42
CA GLY A 141 6.58 -9.75 -0.09
C GLY A 141 6.09 -11.02 0.63
N GLY A 142 6.37 -12.21 0.09
CA GLY A 142 6.08 -13.49 0.71
C GLY A 142 7.18 -13.95 1.69
N PRO A 143 6.88 -14.95 2.54
CA PRO A 143 5.61 -15.66 2.67
C PRO A 143 4.50 -14.77 3.26
N PHE A 144 3.29 -14.82 2.67
CA PHE A 144 2.17 -13.95 3.09
C PHE A 144 1.83 -14.09 4.58
N TRP A 145 1.85 -15.33 5.09
CA TRP A 145 1.52 -15.64 6.48
C TRP A 145 2.50 -14.97 7.44
N ASP A 146 3.80 -15.09 7.18
CA ASP A 146 4.84 -14.50 8.01
C ASP A 146 4.83 -12.98 7.94
N HIS A 147 4.56 -12.43 6.75
CA HIS A 147 4.39 -11.00 6.56
C HIS A 147 3.27 -10.45 7.46
N MET A 148 2.08 -11.05 7.36
CA MET A 148 0.92 -10.67 8.18
C MET A 148 1.16 -10.88 9.67
N LEU A 149 1.73 -12.02 10.06
CA LEU A 149 2.01 -12.35 11.46
C LEU A 149 3.04 -11.39 12.07
N GLY A 150 4.04 -10.95 11.32
CA GLY A 150 5.04 -9.98 11.79
C GLY A 150 4.39 -8.67 12.23
N TYR A 151 3.55 -8.09 11.37
CA TYR A 151 2.84 -6.85 11.69
C TYR A 151 1.77 -7.02 12.77
N TRP A 152 1.07 -8.16 12.78
CA TRP A 152 0.14 -8.48 13.86
C TRP A 152 0.86 -8.51 15.21
N LYS A 153 2.03 -9.17 15.29
CA LYS A 153 2.78 -9.31 16.57
C LYS A 153 3.28 -7.95 17.04
N ALA A 154 3.78 -7.14 16.12
CA ALA A 154 4.18 -5.76 16.41
C ALA A 154 3.01 -4.92 16.95
N SER A 155 1.79 -5.10 16.43
CA SER A 155 0.60 -4.38 16.90
C SER A 155 0.18 -4.71 18.34
N LEU A 156 0.59 -5.89 18.85
CA LEU A 156 0.33 -6.29 20.23
C LEU A 156 1.44 -5.91 21.21
N GLN A 157 2.59 -5.47 20.71
CA GLN A 157 3.76 -5.25 21.57
C GLN A 157 3.64 -3.94 22.34
N VAL A 158 3.44 -4.04 23.66
CA VAL A 158 3.44 -2.89 24.57
C VAL A 158 4.85 -2.31 24.68
N GLY A 159 4.98 -1.00 24.47
CA GLY A 159 6.28 -0.29 24.50
C GLY A 159 7.15 -0.48 23.25
N GLY A 160 6.62 -1.12 22.20
CA GLY A 160 7.27 -1.26 20.90
C GLY A 160 6.83 -0.19 19.87
N CYS A 161 7.08 -0.47 18.59
CA CYS A 161 6.64 0.37 17.48
C CYS A 161 5.10 0.51 17.47
N ASN A 162 4.59 1.72 17.20
CA ASN A 162 3.15 2.00 17.19
C ASN A 162 2.48 1.45 15.92
N VAL A 163 2.08 0.18 15.94
CA VAL A 163 1.46 -0.48 14.78
C VAL A 163 -0.05 -0.58 14.94
N LEU A 164 -0.79 0.04 14.03
CA LEU A 164 -2.23 -0.16 13.83
C LEU A 164 -2.45 -1.25 12.78
N PHE A 165 -3.01 -2.39 13.18
CA PHE A 165 -3.36 -3.48 12.29
C PHE A 165 -4.83 -3.38 11.87
N MET A 166 -5.10 -3.21 10.57
CA MET A 166 -6.45 -3.09 10.02
C MET A 166 -6.75 -4.17 9.00
N ARG A 167 -8.03 -4.49 8.82
CA ARG A 167 -8.52 -5.38 7.77
C ARG A 167 -9.19 -4.60 6.66
N TYR A 168 -8.80 -4.89 5.42
CA TYR A 168 -9.34 -4.27 4.21
C TYR A 168 -10.86 -4.40 4.12
N GLU A 169 -11.39 -5.56 4.48
CA GLU A 169 -12.82 -5.85 4.40
C GLU A 169 -13.63 -4.98 5.37
N GLU A 170 -13.07 -4.66 6.54
CA GLU A 170 -13.70 -3.77 7.52
C GLU A 170 -13.65 -2.32 7.06
N LEU A 171 -12.49 -1.89 6.53
CA LEU A 171 -12.30 -0.56 5.97
C LEU A 171 -13.31 -0.29 4.83
N MET A 172 -13.51 -1.27 3.95
CA MET A 172 -14.47 -1.15 2.85
C MET A 172 -15.93 -1.15 3.32
N LYS A 173 -16.23 -1.86 4.41
CA LYS A 173 -17.60 -1.94 4.95
C LYS A 173 -17.97 -0.70 5.78
N TYR A 174 -17.00 -0.11 6.49
CA TYR A 174 -17.23 1.00 7.42
C TYR A 174 -16.16 2.10 7.28
N PRO A 175 -16.13 2.83 6.15
CA PRO A 175 -15.07 3.79 5.84
C PRO A 175 -14.99 5.00 6.78
N ALA A 176 -16.03 5.27 7.57
CA ALA A 176 -16.08 6.38 8.53
C ALA A 176 -15.65 6.00 9.96
N ARG A 177 -15.33 4.71 10.21
CA ARG A 177 -14.92 4.20 11.54
C ARG A 177 -13.46 3.74 11.61
N SER A 178 -12.73 3.88 10.51
CA SER A 178 -11.32 3.53 10.35
C SER A 178 -10.40 4.70 10.61
#